data_AF-A0A2V8UDU0-F1
#
_entry.id   AF-A0A2V8UDU0-F1
#
_cell.length_a   1.000
_cell.length_b   1.000
_cell.length_c   1.000
_cell.angle_alpha   90.00
_cell.angle_beta   90.00
_cell.angle_gamma   90.00
#
_symmetry.space_group_name_H-M   'P 1'
#
loop_
_entity.id
_entity.type
_entity.pdbx_description
1 polymer ?
#
loop_
_entity_poly.entity_id
_entity_poly.type
_entity_poly.pdbx_seq_one_letter_code
_entity_poly.pdbx_strand_id
1 'polypeptide(L)'
;MKLNLSLLILLALLGSEAAAQGSEFATGRAYYMDGEFKKAVTHFQLALKVNPDDAESYYWMGMSYQVLADIASPFDYKYKSKARINLTRATELAPGRLDYRRELFDSLLDSAGSSRAAARQAADLLQTVPESDPGYSYMHGRFECERRANASPEARLGRLFLAIPRASYRIADLPVSALSNQRAAGPETPAER
;
A
#
# COMPACT_ATOMS: atom_id res chain seq x y z
N MET A 1 -41.94 47.01 -9.63
CA MET A 1 -41.02 46.10 -8.91
C MET A 1 -39.60 46.37 -9.39
N LYS A 2 -38.73 46.97 -8.58
CA LYS A 2 -37.31 47.15 -8.95
C LYS A 2 -36.59 45.83 -8.66
N LEU A 3 -36.29 45.07 -9.70
CA LEU A 3 -35.50 43.85 -9.61
C LEU A 3 -34.08 44.26 -9.19
N ASN A 4 -33.62 43.84 -8.01
CA ASN A 4 -32.33 44.26 -7.47
C ASN A 4 -31.20 43.61 -8.27
N LEU A 5 -30.46 44.43 -9.00
CA LEU A 5 -29.32 44.01 -9.84
C LEU A 5 -28.25 43.25 -9.03
N SER A 6 -28.12 43.56 -7.75
CA SER A 6 -27.26 42.84 -6.80
C SER A 6 -27.68 41.39 -6.57
N LEU A 7 -28.99 41.09 -6.57
CA LEU A 7 -29.51 39.73 -6.41
C LEU A 7 -29.27 38.88 -7.67
N LEU A 8 -29.36 39.50 -8.85
CA LEU A 8 -29.04 38.84 -10.12
C LEU A 8 -27.54 38.56 -10.27
N ILE A 9 -26.68 39.48 -9.83
CA ILE A 9 -25.22 39.28 -9.82
C ILE A 9 -24.84 38.16 -8.84
N LEU A 10 -25.46 38.11 -7.66
CA LEU A 10 -25.25 37.05 -6.67
C LEU A 10 -25.68 35.68 -7.22
N LEU A 11 -26.86 35.59 -7.85
CA LEU A 11 -27.35 34.36 -8.49
C LEU A 11 -26.49 33.91 -9.68
N ALA A 12 -25.97 34.85 -10.47
CA ALA A 12 -25.07 34.55 -11.59
C ALA A 12 -23.68 34.04 -11.12
N LEU A 13 -23.15 34.58 -10.02
CA LEU A 13 -21.91 34.11 -9.39
C LEU A 13 -22.05 32.69 -8.84
N LEU A 14 -23.13 32.40 -8.11
CA LEU A 14 -23.47 31.07 -7.60
C LEU A 14 -23.75 30.04 -8.72
N GLY A 15 -24.31 30.48 -9.85
CA GLY A 15 -24.57 29.62 -11.01
C GLY A 15 -23.32 29.30 -11.84
N SER A 16 -22.30 30.16 -11.83
CA SER A 16 -21.08 29.98 -12.61
C SER A 16 -20.08 28.99 -11.99
N GLU A 17 -20.01 28.91 -10.65
CA GLU A 17 -19.16 27.93 -9.96
C GLU A 17 -19.70 26.51 -10.08
N ALA A 18 -21.02 26.35 -10.17
CA ALA A 18 -21.67 25.06 -10.38
C ALA A 18 -21.49 24.51 -11.80
N ALA A 19 -21.25 25.39 -12.79
CA ALA A 19 -21.13 25.02 -14.20
C ALA A 19 -19.67 24.96 -14.71
N ALA A 20 -18.71 25.60 -14.02
CA ALA A 20 -17.28 25.51 -14.33
C ALA A 20 -16.58 24.33 -13.63
N GLN A 21 -17.25 23.64 -12.72
CA GLN A 21 -16.81 22.37 -12.14
C GLN A 21 -16.95 21.24 -13.17
N GLY A 22 -16.05 21.21 -14.15
CA GLY A 22 -15.61 19.92 -14.68
C GLY A 22 -15.22 19.08 -13.47
N SER A 23 -15.83 17.89 -13.31
CA SER A 23 -15.66 17.04 -12.12
C SER A 23 -14.19 17.04 -11.68
N GLU A 24 -13.87 17.66 -10.54
CA GLU A 24 -12.49 17.76 -10.03
C GLU A 24 -11.84 16.38 -9.94
N PHE A 25 -12.67 15.36 -9.74
CA PHE A 25 -12.29 13.96 -9.86
C PHE A 25 -11.78 13.58 -11.27
N ALA A 26 -12.49 13.95 -12.33
CA ALA A 26 -12.05 13.71 -13.71
C ALA A 26 -10.74 14.44 -14.02
N THR A 27 -10.57 15.67 -13.53
CA THR A 27 -9.31 16.42 -13.64
C THR A 27 -8.18 15.71 -12.87
N GLY A 28 -8.45 15.23 -11.66
CA GLY A 28 -7.49 14.44 -10.89
C GLY A 28 -7.08 13.15 -11.60
N ARG A 29 -8.04 12.46 -12.23
CA ARG A 29 -7.75 11.29 -13.07
C ARG A 29 -6.92 11.62 -14.29
N ALA A 30 -7.17 12.75 -14.96
CA ALA A 30 -6.35 13.18 -16.09
C ALA A 30 -4.90 13.40 -15.66
N TYR A 31 -4.66 14.15 -14.57
CA TYR A 31 -3.32 14.32 -14.02
C TYR A 31 -2.67 13.01 -13.56
N TYR A 32 -3.46 12.07 -13.03
CA TYR A 32 -2.95 10.74 -12.71
C TYR A 32 -2.44 10.01 -13.94
N MET A 33 -3.20 10.03 -15.04
CA MET A 33 -2.81 9.42 -16.31
C MET A 33 -1.58 10.10 -16.94
N ASP A 34 -1.43 11.41 -16.72
CA ASP A 34 -0.26 12.18 -17.16
C ASP A 34 0.98 11.98 -16.26
N GLY A 35 0.88 11.18 -15.19
CA GLY A 35 1.98 10.94 -14.24
C GLY A 35 2.23 12.09 -13.27
N GLU A 36 1.36 13.09 -13.25
CA GLU A 36 1.44 14.29 -12.42
C GLU A 36 0.76 14.05 -11.06
N PHE A 37 1.24 13.04 -10.32
CA PHE A 37 0.57 12.50 -9.14
C PHE A 37 0.31 13.52 -8.03
N LYS A 38 1.19 14.53 -7.86
CA LYS A 38 0.97 15.61 -6.88
C LYS A 38 -0.22 16.49 -7.26
N LYS A 39 -0.38 16.79 -8.56
CA LYS A 39 -1.53 17.55 -9.06
C LYS A 39 -2.79 16.70 -8.97
N ALA A 40 -2.71 15.42 -9.31
CA ALA A 40 -3.81 14.47 -9.15
C ALA A 40 -4.36 14.48 -7.71
N VAL A 41 -3.48 14.36 -6.71
CA VAL A 41 -3.84 14.47 -5.28
C VAL A 41 -4.57 15.78 -4.97
N THR A 42 -4.08 16.92 -5.44
CA THR A 42 -4.74 18.22 -5.21
C THR A 42 -6.17 18.24 -5.75
N HIS A 43 -6.38 17.71 -6.95
CA HIS A 43 -7.70 17.66 -7.57
C HIS A 43 -8.64 16.65 -6.89
N PHE A 44 -8.14 15.49 -6.44
CA PHE A 44 -8.93 14.59 -5.61
C PHE A 44 -9.32 15.22 -4.26
N GLN A 45 -8.45 16.03 -3.65
CA GLN A 45 -8.81 16.79 -2.45
C GLN A 45 -9.91 17.82 -2.72
N LEU A 46 -9.92 18.46 -3.89
CA LEU A 46 -10.99 19.37 -4.29
C LEU A 46 -12.31 18.61 -4.52
N ALA A 47 -12.25 17.44 -5.17
CA ALA A 47 -13.42 16.57 -5.35
C ALA A 47 -14.04 16.17 -4.00
N LEU A 48 -13.21 15.82 -3.01
CA LEU A 48 -13.65 15.47 -1.66
C LEU A 48 -14.21 16.66 -0.85
N LYS A 49 -13.94 17.91 -1.24
CA LYS A 49 -14.64 19.07 -0.64
C LYS A 49 -16.09 19.16 -1.10
N VAL A 50 -16.39 18.68 -2.30
CA VAL A 50 -17.74 18.67 -2.88
C VAL A 50 -18.51 17.44 -2.41
N ASN A 51 -17.88 16.26 -2.50
CA ASN A 51 -18.42 15.00 -1.98
C ASN A 51 -17.43 14.31 -1.03
N PRO A 52 -17.55 14.54 0.29
CA PRO A 52 -16.64 13.96 1.28
C PRO A 52 -16.67 12.43 1.39
N ASP A 53 -17.70 11.77 0.87
CA ASP A 53 -17.85 10.31 0.90
C ASP A 53 -17.65 9.67 -0.48
N ASP A 54 -16.97 10.35 -1.40
CA ASP A 54 -16.58 9.78 -2.69
C ASP A 54 -15.46 8.75 -2.52
N ALA A 55 -15.84 7.47 -2.46
CA ALA A 55 -14.93 6.34 -2.38
C ALA A 55 -13.89 6.32 -3.52
N GLU A 56 -14.27 6.76 -4.73
CA GLU A 56 -13.40 6.70 -5.89
C GLU A 56 -12.30 7.76 -5.82
N SER A 57 -12.62 8.99 -5.38
CA SER A 57 -11.61 10.01 -5.08
C SER A 57 -10.61 9.55 -4.03
N TYR A 58 -11.06 8.90 -2.95
CA TYR A 58 -10.15 8.33 -1.96
C TYR A 58 -9.25 7.25 -2.55
N TYR A 59 -9.81 6.35 -3.37
CA TYR A 59 -9.04 5.30 -4.03
C TYR A 59 -7.92 5.88 -4.90
N TRP A 60 -8.25 6.76 -5.85
CA TRP A 60 -7.25 7.33 -6.75
C TRP A 60 -6.25 8.24 -6.04
N MET A 61 -6.65 8.90 -4.96
CA MET A 61 -5.71 9.63 -4.11
C MET A 61 -4.75 8.67 -3.38
N GLY A 62 -5.24 7.52 -2.92
CA GLY A 62 -4.44 6.42 -2.39
C GLY A 62 -3.41 5.90 -3.39
N MET A 63 -3.85 5.57 -4.61
CA MET A 63 -2.99 5.12 -5.71
C MET A 63 -1.92 6.17 -6.04
N SER A 64 -2.31 7.46 -6.12
CA SER A 64 -1.37 8.55 -6.36
C SER A 64 -0.28 8.61 -5.31
N TYR A 65 -0.63 8.37 -4.04
CA TYR A 65 0.34 8.33 -2.95
C TYR A 65 1.22 7.08 -2.97
N GLN A 66 0.73 5.92 -3.43
CA GLN A 66 1.59 4.74 -3.63
C GLN A 66 2.68 5.05 -4.65
N VAL A 67 2.30 5.59 -5.82
CA VAL A 67 3.28 5.91 -6.86
C VAL A 67 4.28 6.97 -6.38
N LEU A 68 3.81 7.99 -5.65
CA LEU A 68 4.70 8.98 -5.03
C LEU A 68 5.65 8.34 -4.00
N ALA A 69 5.20 7.35 -3.23
CA ALA A 69 6.05 6.62 -2.29
C ALA A 69 7.12 5.80 -3.02
N ASP A 70 6.78 5.19 -4.14
CA ASP A 70 7.70 4.38 -4.93
C ASP A 70 8.76 5.23 -5.61
N ILE A 71 8.38 6.39 -6.17
CA ILE A 71 9.31 7.37 -6.76
C ILE A 71 10.26 7.96 -5.71
N ALA A 72 9.78 8.18 -4.48
CA ALA A 72 10.56 8.78 -3.40
C ALA A 72 11.27 7.75 -2.49
N SER A 73 11.17 6.46 -2.82
CA SER A 73 11.83 5.37 -2.10
C SER A 73 13.36 5.52 -2.11
N PRO A 74 14.09 5.20 -1.03
CA PRO A 74 13.62 4.52 0.20
C PRO A 74 13.22 5.45 1.37
N PHE A 75 13.22 6.77 1.20
CA PHE A 75 13.18 7.70 2.34
C PHE A 75 11.79 8.31 2.67
N ASP A 76 10.73 7.96 1.94
CA ASP A 76 9.42 8.63 2.09
C ASP A 76 8.31 7.75 2.69
N TYR A 77 8.42 7.52 4.01
CA TYR A 77 7.41 6.82 4.82
C TYR A 77 6.07 7.58 4.87
N LYS A 78 6.08 8.89 4.60
CA LYS A 78 4.91 9.75 4.71
C LYS A 78 3.90 9.41 3.61
N TYR A 79 4.34 9.18 2.37
CA TYR A 79 3.43 8.80 1.30
C TYR A 79 2.83 7.40 1.49
N LYS A 80 3.59 6.42 2.00
CA LYS A 80 3.03 5.10 2.35
C LYS A 80 1.91 5.20 3.38
N SER A 81 2.10 6.03 4.42
CA SER A 81 1.06 6.25 5.42
C SER A 81 -0.19 6.88 4.81
N LYS A 82 -0.02 7.91 3.97
CA LYS A 82 -1.13 8.57 3.28
C LYS A 82 -1.86 7.64 2.31
N ALA A 83 -1.14 6.83 1.55
CA ALA A 83 -1.72 5.82 0.67
C ALA A 83 -2.65 4.90 1.46
N ARG A 84 -2.15 4.30 2.55
CA ARG A 84 -2.93 3.40 3.41
C ARG A 84 -4.17 4.08 3.96
N ILE A 85 -4.07 5.29 4.52
CA ILE A 85 -5.23 6.00 5.08
C ILE A 85 -6.33 6.17 4.02
N ASN A 86 -5.96 6.57 2.80
CA ASN A 86 -6.94 6.81 1.74
C ASN A 86 -7.53 5.51 1.17
N LEU A 87 -6.72 4.47 0.98
CA LEU A 87 -7.19 3.15 0.56
C LEU A 87 -8.10 2.49 1.60
N THR A 88 -7.81 2.66 2.89
CA THR A 88 -8.70 2.25 3.99
C THR A 88 -10.03 2.97 3.89
N ARG A 89 -10.03 4.30 3.76
CA ARG A 89 -11.28 5.07 3.63
C ARG A 89 -12.10 4.67 2.39
N ALA A 90 -11.44 4.43 1.26
CA ALA A 90 -12.10 3.93 0.05
C ALA A 90 -12.79 2.57 0.28
N THR A 91 -12.12 1.66 0.99
CA THR A 91 -12.66 0.33 1.31
C THR A 91 -13.79 0.40 2.33
N GLU A 92 -13.74 1.31 3.31
CA GLU A 92 -14.82 1.56 4.26
C GLU A 92 -16.09 2.07 3.56
N LEU A 93 -15.93 3.01 2.61
CA LEU A 93 -17.04 3.60 1.88
C LEU A 93 -17.64 2.65 0.83
N ALA A 94 -16.81 1.76 0.27
CA ALA A 94 -17.24 0.82 -0.77
C ALA A 94 -16.68 -0.60 -0.54
N PRO A 95 -17.13 -1.33 0.49
CA PRO A 95 -16.56 -2.63 0.87
C PRO A 95 -16.74 -3.72 -0.19
N GLY A 96 -17.74 -3.58 -1.07
CA GLY A 96 -17.96 -4.49 -2.20
C GLY A 96 -16.99 -4.32 -3.37
N ARG A 97 -16.14 -3.28 -3.34
CA ARG A 97 -15.15 -3.01 -4.39
C ARG A 97 -13.91 -3.87 -4.19
N LEU A 98 -13.86 -4.94 -4.98
CA LEU A 98 -12.77 -5.90 -4.95
C LEU A 98 -11.40 -5.27 -5.25
N ASP A 99 -11.36 -4.38 -6.23
CA ASP A 99 -10.18 -3.60 -6.59
C ASP A 99 -9.64 -2.82 -5.39
N TYR A 100 -10.49 -2.13 -4.63
CA TYR A 100 -10.06 -1.32 -3.49
C TYR A 100 -9.50 -2.18 -2.38
N ARG A 101 -10.19 -3.28 -2.08
CA ARG A 101 -9.80 -4.22 -1.04
C ARG A 101 -8.45 -4.89 -1.36
N ARG A 102 -8.23 -5.27 -2.63
CA ARG A 102 -6.97 -5.87 -3.08
C ARG A 102 -5.81 -4.90 -2.97
N GLU A 103 -5.97 -3.67 -3.45
CA GLU A 103 -4.90 -2.66 -3.39
C GLU A 103 -4.51 -2.31 -1.94
N LEU A 104 -5.50 -2.16 -1.04
CA LEU A 104 -5.23 -1.98 0.38
C LEU A 104 -4.48 -3.18 0.96
N PHE A 105 -4.93 -4.40 0.64
CA PHE A 105 -4.33 -5.63 1.14
C PHE A 105 -2.88 -5.79 0.69
N ASP A 106 -2.59 -5.56 -0.58
CA ASP A 106 -1.24 -5.63 -1.13
C ASP A 106 -0.33 -4.56 -0.51
N SER A 107 -0.83 -3.33 -0.36
CA SER A 107 -0.10 -2.25 0.33
C SER A 107 0.26 -2.60 1.79
N LEU A 108 -0.64 -3.29 2.49
CA LEU A 108 -0.41 -3.78 3.86
C LEU A 108 0.64 -4.88 3.90
N LEU A 109 0.61 -5.82 2.95
CA LEU A 109 1.59 -6.91 2.86
C LEU A 109 2.97 -6.44 2.45
N ASP A 110 3.09 -5.48 1.55
CA ASP A 110 4.37 -4.86 1.19
C ASP A 110 5.03 -4.15 2.39
N SER A 111 4.20 -3.74 3.36
CA SER A 111 4.64 -3.17 4.63
C SER A 111 4.78 -4.20 5.75
N ALA A 112 4.37 -5.45 5.57
CA ALA A 112 4.31 -6.47 6.62
C ALA A 112 5.70 -6.90 7.11
N GLY A 113 6.70 -6.91 6.22
CA GLY A 113 8.08 -7.23 6.56
C GLY A 113 8.72 -6.26 7.56
N SER A 114 8.31 -4.99 7.54
CA SER A 114 8.80 -3.93 8.44
C SER A 114 7.82 -3.53 9.53
N SER A 115 6.54 -3.91 9.42
CA SER A 115 5.48 -3.53 10.35
C SER A 115 4.59 -4.71 10.73
N ARG A 116 4.75 -5.20 11.96
CA ARG A 116 3.82 -6.18 12.57
C ARG A 116 2.38 -5.69 12.60
N ALA A 117 2.16 -4.37 12.71
CA ALA A 117 0.82 -3.80 12.69
C ALA A 117 0.18 -3.93 11.30
N ALA A 118 0.93 -3.70 10.22
CA ALA A 118 0.44 -3.89 8.86
C ALA A 118 0.11 -5.36 8.57
N ALA A 119 0.97 -6.28 9.03
CA ALA A 119 0.72 -7.72 8.92
C ALA A 119 -0.58 -8.15 9.62
N ARG A 120 -0.87 -7.60 10.80
CA ARG A 120 -2.12 -7.86 11.52
C ARG A 120 -3.33 -7.30 10.76
N GLN A 121 -3.24 -6.06 10.29
CA GLN A 121 -4.33 -5.45 9.52
C GLN A 121 -4.65 -6.24 8.23
N ALA A 122 -3.63 -6.77 7.54
CA ALA A 122 -3.86 -7.65 6.40
C ALA A 122 -4.59 -8.94 6.83
N ALA A 123 -4.15 -9.57 7.92
CA ALA A 123 -4.79 -10.78 8.43
C ALA A 123 -6.26 -10.52 8.83
N ASP A 124 -6.52 -9.42 9.54
CA ASP A 124 -7.86 -9.01 9.96
C ASP A 124 -8.75 -8.75 8.73
N LEU A 125 -8.23 -8.04 7.72
CA LEU A 125 -8.95 -7.80 6.47
C LEU A 125 -9.31 -9.12 5.78
N LEU A 126 -8.37 -10.06 5.65
CA LEU A 126 -8.62 -11.37 5.03
C LEU A 126 -9.70 -12.17 5.79
N GLN A 127 -9.73 -12.12 7.13
CA GLN A 127 -10.75 -12.80 7.92
C GLN A 127 -12.18 -12.28 7.66
N THR A 128 -12.31 -11.00 7.26
CA THR A 128 -13.62 -10.43 6.90
C THR A 128 -14.09 -10.83 5.50
N VAL A 129 -13.22 -11.43 4.68
CA VAL A 129 -13.54 -11.83 3.30
C VAL A 129 -14.06 -13.27 3.26
N PRO A 130 -15.31 -13.53 2.83
CA PRO A 130 -15.82 -14.88 2.66
C PRO A 130 -15.03 -15.66 1.61
N GLU A 131 -14.89 -16.97 1.76
CA GLU A 131 -14.21 -17.82 0.76
C GLU A 131 -14.88 -17.78 -0.63
N SER A 132 -16.18 -17.50 -0.67
CA SER A 132 -16.94 -17.31 -1.92
C SER A 132 -16.65 -15.98 -2.63
N ASP A 133 -15.97 -15.04 -1.98
CA ASP A 133 -15.61 -13.76 -2.57
C ASP A 133 -14.57 -13.97 -3.69
N PRO A 134 -14.75 -13.40 -4.89
CA PRO A 134 -13.80 -13.53 -6.00
C PRO A 134 -12.37 -13.05 -5.66
N GLY A 135 -12.23 -12.21 -4.63
CA GLY A 135 -10.95 -11.74 -4.10
C GLY A 135 -10.22 -12.69 -3.19
N TYR A 136 -10.93 -13.62 -2.55
CA TYR A 136 -10.40 -14.41 -1.45
C TYR A 136 -9.18 -15.23 -1.86
N SER A 137 -9.27 -16.00 -2.95
CA SER A 137 -8.20 -16.88 -3.39
C SER A 137 -6.88 -16.12 -3.62
N TYR A 138 -6.96 -14.94 -4.25
CA TYR A 138 -5.80 -14.07 -4.45
C TYR A 138 -5.21 -13.60 -3.12
N MET A 139 -6.04 -12.99 -2.26
CA MET A 139 -5.59 -12.42 -0.99
C MET A 139 -5.01 -13.49 -0.06
N HIS A 140 -5.70 -14.63 0.06
CA HIS A 140 -5.24 -15.77 0.86
C HIS A 140 -3.91 -16.34 0.33
N GLY A 141 -3.80 -16.54 -0.98
CA GLY A 141 -2.56 -17.02 -1.59
C GLY A 141 -1.38 -16.07 -1.37
N ARG A 142 -1.59 -14.76 -1.57
CA ARG A 142 -0.57 -13.73 -1.33
C ARG A 142 -0.17 -13.66 0.14
N PHE A 143 -1.13 -13.75 1.06
CA PHE A 143 -0.89 -13.81 2.51
C PHE A 143 0.02 -14.98 2.89
N GLU A 144 -0.30 -16.17 2.39
CA GLU A 144 0.44 -17.39 2.68
C GLU A 144 1.86 -17.35 2.11
N CYS A 145 2.03 -16.81 0.90
CA CYS A 145 3.35 -16.53 0.34
C CYS A 145 4.18 -15.62 1.26
N GLU A 146 3.59 -14.50 1.71
CA GLU A 146 4.25 -13.54 2.59
C GLU A 146 4.59 -14.15 3.97
N ARG A 147 3.67 -14.93 4.54
CA ARG A 147 3.84 -15.63 5.81
C ARG A 147 4.97 -16.66 5.73
N ARG A 148 5.02 -17.45 4.66
CA ARG A 148 6.08 -18.44 4.42
C ARG A 148 7.44 -17.78 4.22
N ALA A 149 7.50 -16.74 3.38
CA ALA A 149 8.72 -15.96 3.18
C ALA A 149 9.26 -15.45 4.51
N ASN A 150 8.39 -14.90 5.36
CA ASN A 150 8.75 -14.36 6.67
C ASN A 150 9.02 -15.43 7.75
N ALA A 151 8.56 -16.67 7.60
CA ALA A 151 8.80 -17.77 8.54
C ALA A 151 10.14 -18.49 8.32
N SER A 152 10.75 -18.30 7.14
CA SER A 152 12.02 -18.95 6.77
C SER A 152 13.15 -18.61 7.76
N PRO A 153 14.06 -19.56 8.06
CA PRO A 153 15.28 -19.29 8.82
C PRO A 153 16.09 -18.12 8.24
N GLU A 154 16.14 -18.02 6.91
CA GLU A 154 16.86 -16.98 6.17
C GLU A 154 16.25 -15.60 6.40
N ALA A 155 14.91 -15.47 6.37
CA ALA A 155 14.24 -14.20 6.70
C ALA A 155 14.41 -13.82 8.18
N ARG A 156 14.43 -14.81 9.09
CA ARG A 156 14.75 -14.58 10.51
C ARG A 156 16.18 -14.07 10.69
N LEU A 157 17.15 -14.68 10.02
CA LEU A 157 18.55 -14.27 10.05
C LEU A 157 18.76 -12.90 9.39
N GLY A 158 18.12 -12.63 8.25
CA GLY A 158 18.19 -11.34 7.55
C GLY A 158 17.66 -10.18 8.40
N ARG A 159 16.53 -10.37 9.09
CA ARG A 159 16.01 -9.37 10.03
C ARG A 159 16.93 -9.16 11.24
N LEU A 160 17.52 -10.23 11.77
CA LEU A 160 18.50 -10.11 12.85
C LEU A 160 19.72 -9.29 12.40
N PHE A 161 20.20 -9.53 11.18
CA PHE A 161 21.36 -8.81 10.62
C PHE A 161 21.07 -7.33 10.36
N LEU A 162 19.85 -6.98 9.93
CA LEU A 162 19.42 -5.59 9.71
C LEU A 162 19.07 -4.86 11.01
N ALA A 163 18.65 -5.58 12.06
CA ALA A 163 18.29 -5.01 13.36
C ALA A 163 19.51 -4.80 14.29
N ILE A 164 20.64 -5.43 13.99
CA ILE A 164 21.88 -5.22 14.73
C ILE A 164 22.59 -3.99 14.15
N PRO A 165 22.88 -2.95 14.95
CA PRO A 165 23.68 -1.82 14.50
C PRO A 165 25.00 -2.33 13.90
N ARG A 166 25.36 -1.86 12.70
CA ARG A 166 26.59 -2.23 11.96
C ARG A 166 27.91 -2.09 12.75
N ALA A 167 27.89 -1.58 13.97
CA ALA A 167 29.04 -1.40 14.85
C ALA A 167 29.54 -2.70 15.52
N SER A 168 28.85 -3.84 15.41
CA SER A 168 29.17 -5.04 16.20
C SER A 168 29.90 -6.17 15.45
N TYR A 169 30.22 -6.01 14.16
CA TYR A 169 30.96 -7.04 13.42
C TYR A 169 32.34 -6.55 12.99
N ARG A 170 33.36 -6.96 13.75
CA ARG A 170 34.68 -7.18 13.17
C ARG A 170 34.62 -8.56 12.53
N ILE A 171 34.42 -8.61 11.21
CA ILE A 171 34.34 -9.87 10.42
C ILE A 171 35.65 -10.70 10.52
N ALA A 172 36.70 -10.15 11.15
CA ALA A 172 38.00 -10.79 11.31
C ALA A 172 38.08 -11.91 12.37
N ASP A 173 37.09 -12.07 13.27
CA ASP A 173 37.22 -12.97 14.43
C ASP A 173 36.30 -14.21 14.42
N LEU A 174 35.58 -14.48 13.32
CA LEU A 174 34.83 -15.72 13.20
C LEU A 174 35.76 -16.85 12.71
N PRO A 175 35.95 -17.94 13.48
CA PRO A 175 36.75 -19.05 13.00
C PRO A 175 36.04 -19.73 11.81
N VAL A 176 36.74 -19.79 10.68
CA VAL A 176 36.27 -20.40 9.41
C VAL A 176 35.80 -21.85 9.60
N SER A 177 36.22 -22.52 10.68
CA SER A 177 35.78 -23.87 11.06
C SER A 177 34.29 -24.00 11.38
N ALA A 178 33.58 -22.90 11.65
CA ALA A 178 32.13 -22.93 11.90
C ALA A 178 31.28 -23.04 10.63
N LEU A 179 31.86 -22.82 9.45
CA LEU A 179 31.13 -22.81 8.17
C LEU A 179 31.36 -24.06 7.31
N SER A 180 32.24 -24.99 7.71
CA SER A 180 32.69 -26.07 6.80
C SER A 180 32.06 -27.46 6.98
N ASN A 181 31.13 -27.70 7.90
CA ASN A 181 30.62 -29.07 8.11
C ASN A 181 29.14 -29.25 7.75
N GLN A 182 28.81 -29.10 6.46
CA GLN A 182 27.68 -29.80 5.83
C GLN A 182 27.99 -30.13 4.36
N ARG A 183 28.87 -31.12 4.15
CA ARG A 183 29.05 -31.95 2.93
C ARG A 183 30.13 -32.97 3.31
N ALA A 184 30.00 -34.29 3.23
CA ALA A 184 29.02 -35.16 2.59
C ALA A 184 28.99 -36.49 3.38
N ALA A 185 27.80 -37.02 3.64
CA ALA A 185 27.65 -38.43 3.98
C ALA A 185 27.73 -39.21 2.66
N GLY A 186 28.91 -39.73 2.32
CA GLY A 186 29.06 -40.79 1.33
C GLY A 186 28.77 -42.15 1.97
N PRO A 187 28.19 -43.12 1.27
CA PRO A 187 27.91 -44.43 1.83
C PRO A 187 29.23 -45.20 2.08
N GLU A 188 29.42 -45.68 3.30
CA GLU A 188 30.52 -46.58 3.64
C GLU A 188 30.28 -47.95 2.99
N THR A 189 31.21 -48.36 2.12
CA THR A 189 31.40 -49.75 1.72
C THR A 189 32.46 -50.40 2.62
N PRO A 190 32.17 -51.47 3.36
CA PRO A 190 33.21 -52.30 3.96
C PRO A 190 33.73 -53.29 2.91
N ALA A 191 35.02 -53.18 2.58
CA ALA A 191 35.75 -54.17 1.82
C ALA A 191 36.10 -55.38 2.70
N GLU A 192 36.08 -56.55 2.05
CA GLU A 192 36.43 -57.88 2.55
C GLU A 192 37.82 -57.93 3.20
N ARG A 193 37.93 -58.65 4.33
CA ARG A 193 38.81 -59.83 4.54
C ARG A 193 38.59 -60.43 5.92
#